data_AF-A0A2K6F066-F1
#
_entry.id   AF-A0A2K6F066-F1
#
_cell.length_a   1.000
_cell.length_b   1.000
_cell.length_c   1.000
_cell.angle_alpha   90.00
_cell.angle_beta   90.00
_cell.angle_gamma   90.00
#
_symmetry.space_group_name_H-M   'P 1'
#
loop_
_entity.id
_entity.type
_entity.pdbx_description
1 polymer ?
#
loop_
_entity_poly.entity_id
_entity_poly.type
_entity_poly.pdbx_seq_one_letter_code
_entity_poly.pdbx_strand_id
1 'polypeptide(L)'
;MSVSSNKTSLPEGLRPGTVLRLRGFVPDKAGRFHVNLLCSEEQGADAALHFNPRLDESAVVFNSLEQGAVVGDAPFHHFRHRMPLARVRLVEVGGDVQLESLKIF
;
A
#
# COMPACT_ATOMS: atom_id res chain seq x y z
N MET A 1 7.81 19.60 1.71
CA MET A 1 8.32 18.85 2.88
C MET A 1 8.19 17.38 2.52
N SER A 2 9.28 16.60 2.61
CA SER A 2 9.21 15.16 2.36
C SER A 2 8.31 14.55 3.42
N VAL A 3 7.12 14.07 3.05
CA VAL A 3 6.27 13.33 3.98
C VAL A 3 6.94 11.96 4.14
N SER A 4 7.57 11.72 5.28
CA SER A 4 8.24 10.45 5.59
C SER A 4 7.23 9.31 5.50
N SER A 5 7.55 8.25 4.76
CA SER A 5 6.72 7.04 4.75
C SER A 5 6.93 6.23 6.04
N ASN A 6 5.83 5.65 6.54
CA ASN A 6 5.84 4.71 7.66
C ASN A 6 6.03 3.31 7.10
N LYS A 7 7.00 2.57 7.63
CA LYS A 7 7.40 1.24 7.16
C LYS A 7 7.25 0.20 8.27
N THR A 8 6.68 -0.95 7.95
CA THR A 8 6.53 -2.08 8.88
C THR A 8 6.95 -3.38 8.20
N SER A 9 8.09 -3.94 8.63
CA SER A 9 8.64 -5.18 8.07
C SER A 9 7.79 -6.39 8.44
N LEU A 10 7.70 -7.32 7.49
CA LEU A 10 6.96 -8.59 7.55
C LEU A 10 7.94 -9.73 7.21
N PRO A 11 8.87 -10.09 8.10
CA PRO A 11 9.92 -11.07 7.78
C PRO A 11 9.35 -12.44 7.37
N GLU A 12 8.25 -12.86 8.00
CA GLU A 12 7.54 -14.12 7.70
C GLU A 12 6.52 -14.00 6.55
N GLY A 13 6.38 -12.80 5.99
CA GLY A 13 5.36 -12.45 5.01
C GLY A 13 3.93 -12.55 5.52
N LEU A 14 2.98 -12.56 4.59
CA LEU A 14 1.54 -12.59 4.86
C LEU A 14 0.96 -13.97 4.51
N ARG A 15 -0.11 -14.35 5.23
CA ARG A 15 -0.83 -15.61 5.02
C ARG A 15 -2.31 -15.34 4.77
N PRO A 16 -3.04 -16.24 4.09
CA PRO A 16 -4.49 -16.13 4.01
C PRO A 16 -5.09 -15.99 5.42
N GLY A 17 -5.95 -14.99 5.60
CA GLY A 17 -6.52 -14.64 6.91
C GLY A 17 -5.81 -13.53 7.66
N THR A 18 -4.62 -13.09 7.23
CA THR A 18 -3.95 -11.93 7.85
C THR A 18 -4.78 -10.65 7.65
N VAL A 19 -4.97 -9.89 8.72
CA VAL A 19 -5.71 -8.61 8.70
C VAL A 19 -4.77 -7.44 8.99
N LEU A 20 -4.69 -6.52 8.03
CA LEU A 20 -4.01 -5.24 8.20
C LEU A 20 -5.04 -4.17 8.57
N ARG A 21 -4.89 -3.57 9.75
CA ARG A 21 -5.75 -2.47 10.21
C ARG A 21 -4.94 -1.19 10.34
N LEU A 22 -5.25 -0.22 9.49
CA LEU A 22 -4.68 1.12 9.51
C LEU A 22 -5.70 2.10 10.10
N ARG A 23 -5.23 2.98 10.97
CA ARG A 23 -5.98 4.13 11.48
C ARG A 23 -5.15 5.39 11.31
N GLY A 24 -5.80 6.48 10.97
CA GLY A 24 -5.14 7.74 10.74
C GLY A 24 -6.13 8.82 10.32
N PHE A 25 -5.58 9.98 9.98
CA PHE A 25 -6.30 11.15 9.55
C PHE A 25 -5.75 11.63 8.20
N VAL A 26 -6.65 12.05 7.31
CA VAL A 26 -6.29 12.68 6.04
C VAL A 26 -6.32 14.20 6.26
N PRO A 27 -5.17 14.90 6.18
CA PRO A 27 -5.11 16.34 6.40
C PRO A 27 -5.99 17.14 5.43
N ASP A 28 -6.37 18.35 5.84
CA ASP A 28 -7.00 19.31 4.93
C ASP A 28 -6.09 19.57 3.71
N LYS A 29 -6.71 19.68 2.53
CA LYS A 29 -6.02 19.87 1.23
C LYS A 29 -5.08 18.72 0.83
N ALA A 30 -5.24 17.53 1.41
CA ALA A 30 -4.56 16.33 0.94
C ALA A 30 -4.89 16.05 -0.53
N GLY A 31 -3.86 15.79 -1.33
CA GLY A 31 -4.01 15.31 -2.70
C GLY A 31 -4.22 13.81 -2.71
N ARG A 32 -3.24 13.05 -2.21
CA ARG A 32 -3.29 11.58 -2.26
C ARG A 32 -2.40 10.93 -1.21
N PHE A 33 -2.76 9.72 -0.79
CA PHE A 33 -1.91 8.87 0.05
C PHE A 33 -1.90 7.44 -0.49
N HIS A 34 -0.97 6.62 -0.01
CA HIS A 34 -0.87 5.23 -0.46
C HIS A 34 -0.57 4.26 0.68
N VAL A 35 -0.98 3.02 0.48
CA VAL A 35 -0.58 1.84 1.24
C VAL A 35 -0.04 0.82 0.25
N ASN A 36 1.23 0.45 0.43
CA ASN A 36 1.91 -0.53 -0.41
C ASN A 36 2.17 -1.82 0.37
N LEU A 37 1.93 -2.96 -0.28
CA LEU A 37 2.46 -4.26 0.13
C LEU A 37 3.64 -4.60 -0.78
N LEU A 38 4.85 -4.39 -0.29
CA LEU A 38 6.09 -4.51 -1.05
C LEU A 38 6.73 -5.88 -0.84
N CYS A 39 7.38 -6.40 -1.89
CA CYS A 39 8.04 -7.71 -1.86
C CYS A 39 9.44 -7.69 -1.24
N SER A 40 10.04 -6.50 -1.05
CA SER A 40 11.32 -6.30 -0.36
C SER A 40 11.42 -4.88 0.19
N GLU A 41 12.48 -4.59 0.94
CA GLU A 41 12.79 -3.24 1.44
C GLU A 41 13.61 -2.40 0.43
N GLU A 42 14.00 -3.00 -0.70
CA GLU A 42 14.85 -2.37 -1.71
C GLU A 42 14.11 -1.26 -2.47
N GLN A 43 14.86 -0.29 -2.96
CA GLN A 43 14.30 0.76 -3.81
C GLN A 43 13.82 0.17 -5.13
N GLY A 44 12.55 0.42 -5.49
CA GLY A 44 11.94 -0.15 -6.69
C GLY A 44 11.41 -1.57 -6.52
N ALA A 45 11.24 -2.05 -5.29
CA ALA A 45 10.63 -3.34 -5.00
C ALA A 45 9.26 -3.52 -5.68
N ASP A 46 9.00 -4.74 -6.15
CA ASP A 46 7.67 -5.14 -6.63
C ASP A 46 6.60 -4.84 -5.57
N ALA A 47 5.46 -4.29 -6.00
CA ALA A 47 4.32 -4.01 -5.14
C ALA A 47 3.20 -5.00 -5.44
N ALA A 48 2.97 -5.96 -4.54
CA ALA A 48 1.88 -6.92 -4.67
C ALA A 48 0.50 -6.22 -4.61
N LEU A 49 0.46 -5.09 -3.91
CA LEU A 49 -0.68 -4.18 -3.86
C LEU A 49 -0.16 -2.75 -3.68
N HIS A 50 -0.68 -1.85 -4.50
CA HIS A 50 -0.64 -0.40 -4.34
C HIS A 50 -2.07 0.09 -4.19
N PHE A 51 -2.46 0.46 -2.97
CA PHE A 51 -3.75 1.07 -2.67
C PHE A 51 -3.56 2.58 -2.56
N ASN A 52 -4.20 3.36 -3.44
CA ASN A 52 -3.94 4.79 -3.55
C ASN A 52 -5.23 5.61 -3.67
N PRO A 53 -5.79 6.05 -2.54
CA PRO A 53 -6.80 7.10 -2.51
C PRO A 53 -6.23 8.42 -3.02
N ARG A 54 -6.92 8.98 -4.02
CA ARG A 54 -6.60 10.24 -4.71
C ARG A 54 -7.78 11.19 -4.54
N LEU A 55 -7.70 12.04 -3.52
CA LEU A 55 -8.75 13.01 -3.20
C LEU A 55 -8.82 14.12 -4.26
N ASP A 56 -7.67 14.48 -4.83
CA ASP A 56 -7.54 15.39 -5.96
C ASP A 56 -8.26 14.90 -7.23
N GLU A 57 -8.36 13.58 -7.41
CA GLU A 57 -9.02 12.94 -8.56
C GLU A 57 -10.39 12.32 -8.21
N SER A 58 -10.83 12.41 -6.94
CA SER A 58 -12.04 11.73 -6.44
C SER A 58 -12.08 10.23 -6.75
N ALA A 59 -10.93 9.56 -6.64
CA ALA A 59 -10.78 8.15 -7.02
C ALA A 59 -10.01 7.35 -5.96
N VAL A 60 -10.19 6.03 -5.98
CA VAL A 60 -9.34 5.09 -5.26
C VAL A 60 -8.79 4.08 -6.26
N VAL A 61 -7.48 4.11 -6.44
CA VAL A 61 -6.78 3.29 -7.44
C VAL A 61 -6.13 2.09 -6.76
N PHE A 62 -6.21 0.94 -7.42
CA PHE A 62 -5.57 -0.30 -7.00
C PHE A 62 -4.70 -0.84 -8.12
N ASN A 63 -3.41 -1.04 -7.86
CA ASN A 63 -2.47 -1.57 -8.85
C ASN A 63 -1.51 -2.60 -8.24
N SER A 64 -0.80 -3.33 -9.10
CA SER A 64 0.45 -4.02 -8.74
C SER A 64 1.60 -3.44 -9.56
N LEU A 65 2.82 -3.53 -9.03
CA LEU A 65 4.07 -3.23 -9.74
C LEU A 65 4.87 -4.51 -9.85
N GLU A 66 5.07 -5.00 -11.06
CA GLU A 66 5.76 -6.26 -11.36
C GLU A 66 6.90 -5.97 -12.33
N GLN A 67 8.14 -6.20 -11.91
CA GLN A 67 9.33 -5.96 -12.76
C GLN A 67 9.39 -4.52 -13.32
N GLY A 68 8.91 -3.55 -12.53
CA GLY A 68 8.84 -2.14 -12.92
C GLY A 68 7.64 -1.76 -13.79
N ALA A 69 6.75 -2.70 -14.14
CA ALA A 69 5.54 -2.43 -14.90
C ALA A 69 4.30 -2.37 -14.00
N VAL A 70 3.48 -1.32 -14.18
CA VAL A 70 2.19 -1.20 -13.48
C VAL A 70 1.15 -2.04 -14.21
N VAL A 71 0.47 -2.91 -13.47
CA VAL A 71 -0.61 -3.75 -14.01
C VAL A 71 -1.95 -3.28 -13.46
N GLY A 72 -2.98 -3.32 -14.32
CA GLY A 72 -4.40 -3.34 -13.96
C GLY A 72 -4.96 -2.12 -13.22
N ASP A 73 -4.75 -0.95 -13.82
CA ASP A 73 -5.21 0.38 -13.41
C ASP A 73 -6.73 0.50 -13.52
N ALA A 74 -7.44 0.04 -12.48
CA ALA A 74 -8.89 0.16 -12.43
C ALA A 74 -9.42 0.34 -10.99
N PRO A 75 -10.56 1.04 -10.84
CA PRO A 75 -11.25 1.14 -9.55
C PRO A 75 -11.88 -0.21 -9.20
N PHE A 76 -11.40 -0.85 -8.13
CA PHE A 76 -11.93 -2.13 -7.66
C PHE A 76 -12.25 -2.09 -6.16
N HIS A 77 -13.37 -2.69 -5.75
CA HIS A 77 -13.62 -2.99 -4.34
C HIS A 77 -12.92 -4.29 -3.88
N HIS A 78 -12.55 -5.17 -4.82
CA HIS A 78 -11.89 -6.44 -4.55
C HIS A 78 -10.72 -6.62 -5.53
N PHE A 79 -9.51 -6.60 -5.01
CA PHE A 79 -8.29 -6.80 -5.79
C PHE A 79 -7.87 -8.28 -5.74
N ARG A 80 -7.93 -8.98 -6.89
CA ARG A 80 -7.44 -10.37 -6.99
C ARG A 80 -5.93 -10.40 -6.90
N HIS A 81 -5.38 -11.41 -6.22
CA HIS A 81 -3.93 -11.61 -6.14
C HIS A 81 -3.32 -11.77 -7.54
N ARG A 82 -2.28 -10.99 -7.82
CA ARG A 82 -1.43 -11.12 -9.03
C ARG A 82 -0.04 -11.67 -8.71
N MET A 83 0.36 -11.56 -7.45
CA MET A 83 1.54 -12.19 -6.88
C MET A 83 1.17 -13.07 -5.69
N PRO A 84 1.96 -14.11 -5.38
CA PRO A 84 1.79 -14.89 -4.15
C PRO A 84 1.91 -13.99 -2.91
N LEU A 85 0.93 -14.09 -2.01
CA LEU A 85 0.89 -13.30 -0.77
C LEU A 85 2.14 -13.51 0.11
N ALA A 86 2.71 -14.71 0.04
CA ALA A 86 3.96 -15.08 0.72
C ALA A 86 5.21 -14.34 0.19
N ARG A 87 5.12 -13.54 -0.88
CA ARG A 87 6.22 -12.66 -1.34
C ARG A 87 6.24 -11.31 -0.61
N VAL A 88 5.15 -10.88 0.01
CA VAL A 88 5.10 -9.58 0.71
C VAL A 88 6.05 -9.60 1.90
N ARG A 89 6.90 -8.58 2.03
CA ARG A 89 7.89 -8.42 3.10
C ARG A 89 7.80 -7.10 3.84
N LEU A 90 7.03 -6.15 3.33
CA LEU A 90 6.98 -4.81 3.89
C LEU A 90 5.60 -4.18 3.65
N VAL A 91 5.06 -3.51 4.66
CA VAL A 91 3.96 -2.55 4.50
C VAL A 91 4.54 -1.16 4.54
N GLU A 92 4.23 -0.35 3.54
CA GLU A 92 4.59 1.07 3.50
C GLU A 92 3.33 1.93 3.42
N VAL A 93 3.26 2.98 4.23
CA VAL A 93 2.19 3.98 4.22
C VAL A 93 2.81 5.35 4.02
N GLY A 94 2.39 6.08 2.99
CA GLY A 94 2.98 7.37 2.66
C GLY A 94 2.02 8.30 1.92
N GLY A 95 2.52 9.48 1.55
CA GLY A 95 1.72 10.56 0.99
C GLY A 95 0.94 11.32 2.07
N ASP A 96 -0.17 11.95 1.69
CA ASP A 96 -0.90 12.90 2.53
C ASP A 96 -1.82 12.20 3.55
N VAL A 97 -1.22 11.47 4.48
CA VAL A 97 -1.92 10.79 5.59
C VAL A 97 -1.09 10.87 6.87
N GLN A 98 -1.75 11.19 7.97
CA GLN A 98 -1.19 11.08 9.31
C GLN A 98 -1.58 9.74 9.90
N LEU A 99 -0.63 8.81 9.95
CA LEU A 99 -0.86 7.47 10.48
C LEU A 99 -0.91 7.51 12.01
N GLU A 100 -2.02 7.07 12.61
CA GLU A 100 -2.18 6.90 14.05
C GLU A 100 -1.71 5.50 14.48
N SER A 101 -2.11 4.46 13.75
CA SER A 101 -1.65 3.10 14.01
C SER A 101 -1.73 2.20 12.79
N LEU A 102 -0.82 1.23 12.74
CA LEU A 102 -0.86 0.08 11.84
C LEU A 102 -0.76 -1.17 12.71
N LYS A 103 -1.75 -2.06 12.59
CA LYS A 103 -1.80 -3.34 13.31
C LYS A 103 -1.98 -4.48 12.33
N ILE A 104 -1.31 -5.59 12.61
CA ILE A 104 -1.31 -6.80 11.80
C ILE A 104 -1.78 -7.94 12.71
N PHE A 105 -2.81 -8.67 12.29
CA PHE A 105 -3.42 -9.78 13.02
C PHE A 105 -3.38 -11.06 12.20
#